data_AF-A0A6B2VJN8-F1
#
_entry.id   AF-A0A6B2VJN8-F1
#
_cell.length_a   1.000
_cell.length_b   1.000
_cell.length_c   1.000
_cell.angle_alpha   90.00
_cell.angle_beta   90.00
_cell.angle_gamma   90.00
#
_symmetry.space_group_name_H-M   'P 1'
#
loop_
_entity.id
_entity.type
_entity.pdbx_description
1 polymer ?
#
loop_
_entity_poly.entity_id
_entity_poly.type
_entity_poly.pdbx_seq_one_letter_code
_entity_poly.pdbx_strand_id
1 'polypeptide(L)'
;MSLDAARTDSRPERLTAHEARRRLEHARGTRLVQLRALTETGQSADDHLMSAQKDAIQRVLKEIDAAFARIEDGTYGTCLGCAKPVPAERLEILPYTGHCVACMRRTP
;
A
#
# COMPACT_ATOMS: atom_id res chain seq x y z
N MET A 1 23.29 -43.09 0.76
CA MET A 1 23.39 -41.74 1.33
C MET A 1 24.07 -40.87 0.29
N SER A 2 23.30 -40.06 -0.45
CA SER A 2 23.83 -39.00 -1.31
C SER A 2 22.91 -37.82 -1.13
N LEU A 3 23.42 -36.79 -0.47
CA LEU A 3 22.78 -35.49 -0.35
C LEU A 3 23.32 -34.64 -1.50
N ASP A 4 22.59 -34.60 -2.60
CA ASP A 4 22.85 -33.61 -3.65
C ASP A 4 22.24 -32.27 -3.22
N ALA A 5 23.15 -31.44 -2.72
CA ALA A 5 22.96 -30.04 -2.41
C ALA A 5 22.84 -29.22 -3.71
N ALA A 6 21.62 -28.93 -4.14
CA ALA A 6 21.27 -27.83 -5.05
C ALA A 6 19.74 -27.72 -5.07
N ARG A 7 19.05 -26.66 -4.66
CA ARG A 7 19.35 -25.23 -4.78
C ARG A 7 18.63 -24.52 -3.63
N THR A 8 19.40 -23.85 -2.80
CA THR A 8 18.93 -22.88 -1.82
C THR A 8 18.14 -21.80 -2.56
N ASP A 9 16.81 -21.77 -2.41
CA ASP A 9 16.01 -20.60 -2.78
C ASP A 9 16.29 -19.52 -1.73
N SER A 10 17.46 -18.90 -1.85
CA SER A 10 17.80 -17.66 -1.18
C SER A 10 16.96 -16.55 -1.82
N ARG A 11 15.67 -16.53 -1.54
CA ARG A 11 14.77 -15.46 -1.98
C ARG A 11 14.49 -14.57 -0.78
N PRO A 12 15.30 -13.52 -0.54
CA PRO A 12 14.84 -12.49 0.35
C PRO A 12 13.56 -11.89 -0.28
N GLU A 13 12.56 -11.56 0.55
CA GLU A 13 11.73 -10.36 0.30
C GLU A 13 10.64 -10.41 -0.81
N ARG A 14 9.86 -11.50 -0.92
CA ARG A 14 8.49 -11.35 -1.47
C ARG A 14 7.48 -11.53 -0.34
N LEU A 15 6.88 -10.42 0.10
CA LEU A 15 5.64 -10.45 0.85
C LEU A 15 4.68 -11.38 0.12
N THR A 16 4.19 -12.40 0.81
CA THR A 16 3.16 -13.26 0.22
C THR A 16 1.92 -12.42 -0.07
N ALA A 17 1.14 -12.78 -1.10
CA ALA A 17 -0.13 -12.11 -1.41
C ALA A 17 -1.06 -12.05 -0.17
N HIS A 18 -1.01 -13.08 0.68
CA HIS A 18 -1.74 -13.13 1.94
C HIS A 18 -1.26 -12.09 2.96
N GLU A 19 0.07 -11.96 3.16
CA GLU A 19 0.62 -10.93 4.05
C GLU A 19 0.35 -9.52 3.56
N ALA A 20 0.49 -9.28 2.25
CA ALA A 20 0.13 -8.01 1.64
C ALA A 20 -1.34 -7.68 1.90
N ARG A 21 -2.25 -8.65 1.69
CA ARG A 21 -3.68 -8.50 1.97
C ARG A 21 -3.95 -8.14 3.43
N ARG A 22 -3.37 -8.87 4.40
CA ARG A 22 -3.51 -8.57 5.84
C ARG A 22 -3.01 -7.16 6.19
N ARG A 23 -1.88 -6.73 5.64
CA ARG A 23 -1.33 -5.38 5.86
C ARG A 23 -2.26 -4.30 5.28
N LEU A 24 -2.82 -4.53 4.10
CA LEU A 24 -3.80 -3.62 3.47
C LEU A 24 -5.11 -3.55 4.27
N GLU A 25 -5.61 -4.68 4.78
CA GLU A 25 -6.81 -4.72 5.64
C GLU A 25 -6.61 -3.90 6.91
N HIS A 26 -5.49 -4.11 7.60
CA HIS A 26 -5.13 -3.32 8.77
C HIS A 26 -5.05 -1.83 8.42
N ALA A 27 -4.35 -1.50 7.33
CA ALA A 27 -4.24 -0.12 6.87
C ALA A 27 -5.63 0.50 6.61
N ARG A 28 -6.50 -0.19 5.87
CA ARG A 28 -7.87 0.25 5.56
C ARG A 28 -8.69 0.50 6.82
N GLY A 29 -8.65 -0.43 7.76
CA GLY A 29 -9.35 -0.32 9.05
C GLY A 29 -8.95 0.95 9.80
N THR A 30 -7.64 1.23 9.93
CA THR A 30 -7.14 2.46 10.57
C THR A 30 -7.66 3.72 9.88
N ARG A 31 -7.60 3.78 8.54
CA ARG A 31 -8.02 4.98 7.78
C ARG A 31 -9.52 5.21 7.90
N LEU A 32 -10.33 4.15 7.92
CA LEU A 32 -11.77 4.27 8.13
C LEU A 32 -12.14 4.81 9.52
N VAL A 33 -11.41 4.37 10.56
CA VAL A 33 -11.57 4.92 11.92
C VAL A 33 -11.22 6.42 11.93
N GLN A 34 -10.09 6.80 11.33
CA GLN A 34 -9.68 8.21 11.23
C GLN A 34 -10.71 9.05 10.47
N LEU A 35 -11.21 8.56 9.33
CA LEU A 35 -12.19 9.28 8.52
C LEU A 35 -13.49 9.55 9.31
N ARG A 36 -13.97 8.56 10.08
CA ARG A 36 -15.16 8.74 10.93
C ARG A 36 -14.97 9.82 11.99
N ALA A 37 -13.83 9.81 12.68
CA ALA A 37 -13.51 10.81 13.70
C ALA A 37 -13.49 12.24 13.11
N LEU A 38 -12.99 12.42 11.88
CA LEU A 38 -12.99 13.73 11.20
C LEU A 38 -14.39 14.17 10.75
N THR A 39 -15.29 13.22 10.43
CA THR A 39 -16.66 13.56 10.03
C THR A 39 -17.53 13.97 11.21
N GLU A 40 -17.34 13.36 12.38
CA GLU A 40 -18.11 13.63 13.60
C GLU A 40 -17.76 14.97 14.26
N THR A 41 -16.55 15.49 14.02
CA THR A 41 -16.02 16.73 14.64
C THR A 41 -16.33 18.03 13.88
N GLY A 42 -16.99 17.96 12.72
CA GLY A 42 -17.15 19.07 11.77
C GLY A 42 -18.23 20.12 12.10
N GLN A 43 -18.18 20.76 13.27
CA GLN A 43 -19.06 21.90 13.62
C GLN A 43 -18.29 23.15 14.12
N SER A 44 -17.10 23.46 13.57
CA SER A 44 -16.39 24.72 13.89
C SER A 44 -15.43 25.18 12.79
N ALA A 45 -14.92 26.41 12.90
CA ALA A 45 -14.26 27.25 11.87
C ALA A 45 -12.98 26.71 11.19
N ASP A 46 -12.66 25.41 11.32
CA ASP A 46 -11.51 24.74 10.67
C ASP A 46 -11.93 23.83 9.51
N ASP A 47 -13.08 24.13 8.88
CA ASP A 47 -13.71 23.28 7.85
C ASP A 47 -12.79 22.97 6.66
N HIS A 48 -11.96 23.94 6.23
CA HIS A 48 -11.05 23.75 5.09
C HIS A 48 -9.92 22.77 5.39
N LEU A 49 -9.27 22.86 6.56
CA LEU A 49 -8.21 21.92 6.95
C LEU A 49 -8.79 20.51 7.12
N MET A 50 -9.95 20.41 7.77
CA MET A 50 -10.65 19.15 7.99
C MET A 50 -11.08 18.52 6.66
N SER A 51 -11.51 19.32 5.68
CA SER A 51 -11.79 18.85 4.31
C SER A 51 -10.54 18.28 3.65
N ALA A 52 -9.41 19.00 3.68
CA ALA A 52 -8.16 18.54 3.07
C ALA A 52 -7.67 17.22 3.68
N GLN A 53 -7.82 17.04 4.99
CA GLN A 53 -7.50 15.80 5.69
C GLN A 53 -8.43 14.65 5.28
N LYS A 54 -9.75 14.89 5.20
CA LYS A 54 -10.73 13.90 4.72
C LYS A 54 -10.39 13.45 3.29
N ASP A 55 -10.10 14.40 2.41
CA ASP A 55 -9.74 14.11 1.01
C ASP A 55 -8.45 13.29 0.92
N ALA A 56 -7.45 13.60 1.77
CA ALA A 56 -6.22 12.83 1.83
C ALA A 56 -6.47 11.38 2.26
N ILE A 57 -7.28 11.15 3.28
CA ILE A 57 -7.64 9.79 3.73
C ILE A 57 -8.42 9.05 2.65
N GLN A 58 -9.38 9.71 1.98
CA GLN A 58 -10.13 9.11 0.89
C GLN A 58 -9.23 8.72 -0.29
N ARG A 59 -8.22 9.54 -0.63
CA ARG A 59 -7.21 9.18 -1.64
C ARG A 59 -6.44 7.91 -1.24
N VAL A 60 -5.99 7.82 0.00
CA VAL A 60 -5.31 6.62 0.50
C VAL A 60 -6.22 5.39 0.48
N LEU A 61 -7.49 5.51 0.84
CA LEU A 61 -8.46 4.41 0.75
C LEU A 61 -8.61 3.90 -0.69
N LYS A 62 -8.67 4.80 -1.68
CA LYS A 62 -8.68 4.43 -3.10
C LYS A 62 -7.40 3.70 -3.51
N GLU A 63 -6.24 4.13 -3.03
CA GLU A 63 -4.98 3.43 -3.29
C GLU A 63 -4.94 2.02 -2.67
N ILE A 64 -5.52 1.86 -1.47
CA ILE A 64 -5.66 0.55 -0.81
C ILE A 64 -6.59 -0.35 -1.61
N ASP A 65 -7.74 0.14 -2.05
CA ASP A 65 -8.68 -0.63 -2.86
C ASP A 65 -8.03 -1.05 -4.21
N ALA A 66 -7.27 -0.14 -4.84
CA ALA A 66 -6.48 -0.48 -6.02
C ALA A 66 -5.37 -1.51 -5.74
N ALA A 67 -4.80 -1.51 -4.53
CA ALA A 67 -3.79 -2.49 -4.14
C ALA A 67 -4.41 -3.89 -3.94
N PHE A 68 -5.64 -4.00 -3.43
CA PHE A 68 -6.36 -5.27 -3.40
C PHE A 68 -6.61 -5.82 -4.81
N ALA A 69 -7.05 -4.97 -5.74
CA ALA A 69 -7.21 -5.38 -7.14
C ALA A 69 -5.90 -5.91 -7.73
N ARG A 70 -4.75 -5.27 -7.45
CA ARG A 70 -3.43 -5.76 -7.87
C ARG A 70 -3.03 -7.09 -7.23
N ILE A 71 -3.53 -7.40 -6.04
CA ILE A 71 -3.30 -8.72 -5.42
C ILE A 71 -4.12 -9.78 -6.17
N GLU A 72 -5.35 -9.44 -6.56
CA GLU A 72 -6.26 -10.36 -7.25
C GLU A 72 -5.82 -10.65 -8.69
N ASP A 73 -5.30 -9.65 -9.40
CA ASP A 73 -4.75 -9.82 -10.76
C ASP A 73 -3.30 -10.35 -10.80
N GLY A 74 -2.66 -10.50 -9.64
CA GLY A 74 -1.29 -10.99 -9.52
C GLY A 74 -0.18 -9.99 -9.85
N THR A 75 -0.50 -8.70 -10.01
CA THR A 75 0.47 -7.63 -10.35
C THR A 75 1.02 -6.87 -9.14
N TYR A 76 0.54 -7.16 -7.92
CA TYR A 76 0.99 -6.51 -6.70
C TYR A 76 2.52 -6.60 -6.53
N GLY A 77 3.12 -5.47 -6.17
CA GLY A 77 4.58 -5.33 -6.09
C GLY A 77 5.25 -4.99 -7.41
N THR A 78 4.51 -4.78 -8.49
CA THR A 78 5.02 -4.24 -9.75
C THR A 78 4.70 -2.75 -9.88
N CYS A 79 5.69 -1.94 -10.25
CA CYS A 79 5.50 -0.50 -10.39
C CYS A 79 4.68 -0.16 -11.64
N LEU A 80 3.60 0.60 -11.46
CA LEU A 80 2.70 1.03 -12.53
C LEU A 80 3.35 2.00 -13.55
N GLY A 81 4.42 2.69 -13.16
CA GLY A 81 5.10 3.66 -14.05
C GLY A 81 6.26 3.08 -14.86
N CYS A 82 6.95 2.04 -14.37
CA CYS A 82 8.14 1.49 -15.04
C CYS A 82 8.14 -0.03 -15.19
N ALA A 83 7.09 -0.72 -14.75
CA ALA A 83 6.94 -2.17 -14.76
C ALA A 83 8.03 -2.96 -14.00
N LYS A 84 8.90 -2.27 -13.24
CA LYS A 84 9.92 -2.91 -12.39
C LYS A 84 9.35 -3.28 -11.01
N PRO A 85 9.96 -4.23 -10.29
CA PRO A 85 9.58 -4.53 -8.91
C PRO A 85 9.64 -3.29 -8.01
N VAL A 86 8.63 -3.11 -7.17
CA VAL A 86 8.64 -2.17 -6.06
C VAL A 86 9.46 -2.79 -4.93
N PRO A 87 10.44 -2.06 -4.35
CA PRO A 87 11.24 -2.58 -3.23
C PRO A 87 10.37 -3.07 -2.08
N ALA A 88 10.73 -4.20 -1.48
CA ALA A 88 9.93 -4.82 -0.42
C ALA A 88 9.83 -3.89 0.80
N GLU A 89 10.93 -3.26 1.20
CA GLU A 89 11.02 -2.28 2.30
C GLU A 89 10.02 -1.14 2.12
N ARG A 90 9.79 -0.74 0.87
CA ARG A 90 8.77 0.26 0.54
C ARG A 90 7.36 -0.29 0.72
N LEU A 91 7.08 -1.51 0.29
CA LEU A 91 5.78 -2.18 0.51
C LEU A 91 5.54 -2.50 1.99
N GLU A 92 6.60 -2.56 2.81
CA GLU A 92 6.46 -2.68 4.26
C GLU A 92 5.96 -1.39 4.90
N ILE A 93 6.51 -0.25 4.48
CA ILE A 93 6.13 1.06 4.99
C ILE A 93 4.80 1.54 4.37
N LEU A 94 4.63 1.32 3.06
CA LEU A 94 3.50 1.80 2.24
C LEU A 94 2.92 0.64 1.40
N PRO A 95 2.17 -0.29 2.00
CA PRO A 95 1.67 -1.49 1.31
C PRO A 95 0.70 -1.17 0.15
N TYR A 96 0.05 0.00 0.16
CA TYR A 96 -0.88 0.40 -0.90
C TYR A 96 -0.22 1.04 -2.12
N THR A 97 1.09 1.31 -2.07
CA THR A 97 1.75 2.05 -3.15
C THR A 97 1.78 1.23 -4.46
N GLY A 98 1.44 1.88 -5.56
CA GLY A 98 1.58 1.32 -6.92
C GLY A 98 2.90 1.70 -7.61
N HIS A 99 3.76 2.49 -6.96
CA HIS A 99 4.93 3.08 -7.60
C HIS A 99 6.21 2.83 -6.80
N CYS A 100 7.33 2.64 -7.49
CA CYS A 100 8.65 2.64 -6.87
C CYS A 100 9.08 4.06 -6.50
N VAL A 101 10.11 4.18 -5.65
CA VAL A 101 10.63 5.49 -5.20
C VAL A 101 11.07 6.35 -6.39
N ALA A 102 11.72 5.74 -7.39
CA ALA A 102 12.20 6.46 -8.56
C ALA A 102 11.06 7.08 -9.40
N CYS A 103 9.95 6.34 -9.60
CA CYS A 103 8.78 6.88 -10.30
C CYS A 103 8.07 7.95 -9.48
N MET A 104 7.92 7.76 -8.16
CA MET A 104 7.26 8.74 -7.30
C MET A 104 8.00 10.09 -7.25
N ARG A 105 9.34 10.08 -7.36
CA ARG A 105 10.15 11.32 -7.45
C ARG A 105 10.04 12.06 -8.80
N ARG A 106 9.48 11.42 -9.84
CA ARG A 106 9.37 11.98 -11.20
C ARG A 106 8.02 12.62 -11.46
N THR A 107 6.98 12.23 -10.73
CA THR A 107 5.67 12.88 -10.75
C THR A 107 5.76 14.21 -10.00
N PRO A 108 5.48 15.36 -10.65
CA PRO A 108 5.49 16.68 -10.03
C PRO A 108 4.39 16.84 -8.97
#